data_AF-A0A1A2H6H4-F1
#
_entry.id   AF-A0A1A2H6H4-F1
#
_cell.length_a   1.000
_cell.length_b   1.000
_cell.length_c   1.000
_cell.angle_alpha   90.00
_cell.angle_beta   90.00
_cell.angle_gamma   90.00
#
_symmetry.space_group_name_H-M   'P 1'
#
loop_
_entity.id
_entity.type
_entity.pdbx_description
1 polymer ?
#
loop_
_entity_poly.entity_id
_entity_poly.type
_entity_poly.pdbx_seq_one_letter_code
_entity_poly.pdbx_strand_id
1 'polypeptide(L)'
;MALPFGPSNLLTWGIDATDPDTGERYADVIMLWVESESDKLALTQDPASPFFTTAHFDGHPSVLVRASRLREITTTELAELIQDAWLSRASKKRADVWLGGGGIGQV
;
A
#
# COMPACT_ATOMS: atom_id res chain seq x y z
N MET A 1 17.46 -29.89 -20.19
CA MET A 1 17.93 -29.13 -19.03
C MET A 1 18.29 -27.74 -19.53
N ALA A 2 17.38 -26.78 -19.36
CA ALA A 2 17.50 -25.41 -19.85
C ALA A 2 17.27 -24.47 -18.67
N LEU A 3 18.19 -23.52 -18.47
CA LEU A 3 18.08 -22.50 -17.43
C LEU A 3 17.11 -21.41 -17.94
N PRO A 4 16.04 -21.05 -17.21
CA PRO A 4 15.10 -20.04 -17.68
C PRO A 4 15.46 -18.64 -17.16
N PHE A 5 16.53 -18.04 -17.69
CA PHE A 5 16.75 -16.59 -17.54
C PHE A 5 17.00 -16.01 -18.94
N GLY A 6 15.89 -15.68 -19.61
CA GLY A 6 15.88 -14.93 -20.87
C GLY A 6 16.19 -13.44 -20.65
N PRO A 7 16.59 -12.71 -21.72
CA PRO A 7 17.14 -11.37 -21.57
C PRO A 7 16.02 -10.32 -21.39
N SER A 8 16.33 -9.30 -20.59
CA SER A 8 15.75 -7.95 -20.66
C SER A 8 14.28 -7.78 -20.27
N ASN A 9 14.02 -7.64 -18.97
CA ASN A 9 12.81 -6.97 -18.45
C ASN A 9 13.14 -5.73 -17.60
N LEU A 10 14.30 -5.09 -17.82
CA LEU A 10 14.73 -3.89 -17.09
C LEU A 10 13.84 -2.64 -17.32
N LEU A 11 12.76 -2.76 -18.10
CA LEU A 11 11.70 -1.75 -18.27
C LEU A 11 10.39 -2.05 -17.51
N THR A 12 10.36 -3.10 -16.68
CA THR A 12 9.18 -3.48 -15.85
C THR A 12 9.26 -2.95 -14.42
N TRP A 13 10.34 -2.26 -14.06
CA TRP A 13 10.58 -1.74 -12.72
C TRP A 13 9.72 -0.52 -12.32
N GLY A 14 8.69 -0.21 -13.11
CA GLY A 14 7.72 0.85 -12.85
C GLY A 14 6.30 0.29 -12.89
N ILE A 15 5.70 0.16 -11.70
CA ILE A 15 4.34 -0.29 -11.39
C ILE A 15 4.00 -1.65 -12.03
N ASP A 16 4.18 -2.72 -11.25
CA ASP A 16 3.86 -4.10 -11.61
C ASP A 16 2.36 -4.43 -11.49
N ALA A 17 1.58 -3.51 -10.93
CA ALA A 17 0.15 -3.68 -10.75
C ALA A 17 -0.61 -3.53 -12.08
N THR A 18 -1.21 -4.63 -12.52
CA THR A 18 -2.02 -4.72 -13.74
C THR A 18 -3.48 -5.00 -13.41
N ASP A 19 -4.36 -4.52 -14.27
CA ASP A 19 -5.77 -4.87 -14.30
C ASP A 19 -5.92 -6.37 -14.63
N PRO A 20 -6.60 -7.16 -13.79
CA PRO A 20 -6.75 -8.59 -14.01
C PRO A 20 -7.64 -8.94 -15.22
N ASP A 21 -8.55 -8.05 -15.62
CA ASP A 21 -9.48 -8.28 -16.72
C ASP A 21 -8.86 -7.91 -18.06
N THR A 22 -8.07 -6.82 -18.11
CA THR A 22 -7.50 -6.31 -19.36
C THR A 22 -6.02 -6.62 -19.54
N GLY A 23 -5.30 -6.92 -18.44
CA GLY A 23 -3.85 -7.06 -18.41
C GLY A 23 -3.10 -5.74 -18.55
N GLU A 24 -3.80 -4.60 -18.63
CA GLU A 24 -3.18 -3.28 -18.74
C GLU A 24 -2.58 -2.83 -17.41
N ARG A 25 -1.49 -2.06 -17.44
CA ARG A 25 -0.90 -1.51 -16.22
C ARG A 25 -1.79 -0.41 -15.65
N TYR A 26 -1.99 -0.44 -14.34
CA TYR A 26 -2.64 0.67 -13.66
C TYR A 26 -1.71 1.89 -13.65
N ALA A 27 -2.22 3.03 -14.13
CA ALA A 27 -1.48 4.29 -14.15
C ALA A 27 -1.59 5.07 -12.82
N ASP A 28 -2.46 4.64 -11.91
CA ASP A 28 -2.89 5.40 -10.74
C ASP A 28 -2.70 4.66 -9.41
N VAL A 29 -1.66 3.84 -9.28
CA VAL A 29 -1.40 3.05 -8.06
C VAL A 29 -0.60 3.83 -7.03
N ILE A 30 -1.08 3.80 -5.79
CA ILE A 30 -0.43 4.37 -4.60
C ILE A 30 -0.09 3.20 -3.66
N MET A 31 1.15 3.17 -3.16
CA MET A 31 1.59 2.22 -2.14
C MET A 31 1.53 2.87 -0.76
N LEU A 32 0.90 2.21 0.20
CA LEU A 32 0.85 2.62 1.61
C LEU A 32 1.55 1.57 2.46
N TRP A 33 2.38 2.02 3.41
CA TRP A 33 2.93 1.15 4.44
C TRP A 33 1.82 0.77 5.44
N VAL A 34 1.97 -0.39 6.06
CA VAL A 34 1.16 -0.79 7.23
C VAL A 34 2.08 -1.23 8.36
N GLU A 35 1.54 -1.41 9.57
CA GLU A 35 2.35 -1.79 10.73
C GLU A 35 2.88 -3.23 10.60
N SER A 36 2.04 -4.16 10.12
CA SER A 36 2.39 -5.57 10.00
C SER A 36 1.80 -6.26 8.78
N GLU A 37 2.27 -7.48 8.49
CA GLU A 37 1.65 -8.32 7.46
C GLU A 37 0.21 -8.73 7.81
N SER A 38 -0.12 -8.79 9.11
CA SER A 38 -1.48 -9.07 9.56
C SER A 38 -2.43 -7.92 9.20
N ASP A 39 -1.98 -6.67 9.33
CA ASP A 39 -2.77 -5.49 8.95
C ASP A 39 -2.93 -5.41 7.43
N LYS A 40 -1.87 -5.75 6.69
CA LYS A 40 -1.95 -5.93 5.24
C LYS A 40 -3.05 -6.93 4.88
N LEU A 41 -3.02 -8.12 5.49
CA LEU A 41 -4.01 -9.16 5.23
C LEU A 41 -5.43 -8.67 5.57
N ALA A 42 -5.61 -8.00 6.70
CA ALA A 42 -6.89 -7.45 7.11
C ALA A 42 -7.48 -6.50 6.07
N LEU A 43 -6.65 -5.66 5.45
CA LEU A 43 -7.05 -4.71 4.41
C LEU A 43 -7.29 -5.37 3.04
N THR A 44 -6.58 -6.44 2.69
CA THR A 44 -6.66 -7.05 1.34
C THR A 44 -7.52 -8.32 1.25
N GLN A 45 -7.90 -8.91 2.38
CA GLN A 45 -8.66 -10.18 2.39
C GLN A 45 -10.12 -10.01 1.95
N ASP A 46 -10.70 -8.82 2.14
CA ASP A 46 -12.07 -8.52 1.72
C ASP A 46 -12.06 -8.11 0.23
N PRO A 47 -12.74 -8.85 -0.67
CA PRO A 47 -12.84 -8.48 -2.08
C PRO A 47 -13.53 -7.14 -2.33
N ALA A 48 -14.35 -6.64 -1.39
CA ALA A 48 -14.97 -5.33 -1.48
C ALA A 48 -13.99 -4.19 -1.13
N SER A 49 -12.87 -4.50 -0.48
CA SER A 49 -11.84 -3.53 -0.15
C SER A 49 -11.24 -2.91 -1.41
N PRO A 50 -10.97 -1.60 -1.42
CA PRO A 50 -10.23 -0.95 -2.50
C PRO A 50 -8.71 -1.26 -2.45
N PHE A 51 -8.23 -1.86 -1.35
CA PHE A 51 -6.84 -2.23 -1.16
C PHE A 51 -6.53 -3.59 -1.76
N PHE A 52 -5.34 -3.71 -2.34
CA PHE A 52 -4.86 -4.95 -2.94
C PHE A 52 -3.35 -5.12 -2.74
N THR A 53 -2.82 -6.27 -3.15
CA THR A 53 -1.38 -6.55 -3.21
C THR A 53 -1.07 -7.32 -4.49
N THR A 54 0.19 -7.32 -4.91
CA THR A 54 0.72 -8.19 -5.96
C THR A 54 1.76 -9.13 -5.36
N ALA A 55 2.12 -10.18 -6.10
CA ALA A 55 3.18 -11.12 -5.70
C ALA A 55 4.54 -10.44 -5.46
N HIS A 56 4.76 -9.25 -6.05
CA HIS A 56 5.97 -8.46 -5.80
C HIS A 56 6.07 -7.95 -4.35
N PHE A 57 4.93 -7.75 -3.70
CA PHE A 57 4.85 -7.23 -2.33
C PHE A 57 4.67 -8.35 -1.29
N ASP A 58 4.77 -9.62 -1.65
CA ASP A 58 4.74 -10.72 -0.68
C ASP A 58 5.90 -10.58 0.33
N GLY A 59 5.64 -10.74 1.62
CA GLY A 59 6.64 -10.48 2.66
C GLY A 59 6.82 -9.00 3.03
N HIS A 60 6.16 -8.08 2.32
CA HIS A 60 6.33 -6.64 2.50
C HIS A 60 5.09 -6.02 3.16
N PRO A 61 5.24 -5.28 4.29
CA PRO A 61 4.12 -4.67 5.01
C PRO A 61 3.64 -3.40 4.31
N SER A 62 3.03 -3.58 3.15
CA SER A 62 2.42 -2.53 2.36
C SER A 62 1.21 -3.02 1.58
N VAL A 63 0.26 -2.12 1.38
CA VAL A 63 -0.91 -2.30 0.52
C VAL A 63 -0.86 -1.34 -0.66
N LEU A 64 -1.55 -1.70 -1.73
CA LEU A 64 -1.73 -0.88 -2.91
C LEU A 64 -3.19 -0.40 -2.98
N VAL A 65 -3.40 0.81 -3.47
CA VAL A 65 -4.73 1.34 -3.75
C VAL A 65 -4.69 2.15 -5.05
N ARG A 66 -5.79 2.13 -5.80
CA ARG A 66 -5.93 2.99 -6.98
C ARG A 66 -6.41 4.37 -6.56
N ALA A 67 -5.76 5.43 -7.01
CA ALA A 67 -6.13 6.82 -6.72
C ALA A 67 -7.59 7.10 -7.13
N SER A 68 -8.04 6.52 -8.24
CA SER A 68 -9.44 6.60 -8.69
C SER A 68 -10.45 5.99 -7.69
N ARG A 69 -10.05 5.01 -6.87
CA ARG A 69 -10.90 4.34 -5.87
C ARG A 69 -10.82 4.93 -4.47
N LEU A 70 -9.96 5.93 -4.22
CA LEU A 70 -9.85 6.57 -2.90
C LEU A 70 -11.18 7.14 -2.37
N ARG A 71 -12.10 7.51 -3.27
CA ARG A 71 -13.45 7.97 -2.92
C ARG A 71 -14.31 6.93 -2.19
N GLU A 72 -13.92 5.65 -2.23
CA GLU A 72 -14.61 4.56 -1.54
C GLU A 72 -14.24 4.49 -0.05
N ILE A 73 -13.18 5.20 0.35
CA ILE A 73 -12.68 5.28 1.71
C ILE A 73 -13.10 6.63 2.28
N THR A 74 -13.53 6.67 3.54
CA THR A 74 -13.84 7.94 4.18
C THR A 74 -12.57 8.76 4.40
N THR A 75 -12.67 10.10 4.41
CA THR A 75 -11.50 10.94 4.68
C THR A 75 -10.88 10.65 6.05
N THR A 76 -11.70 10.34 7.05
CA THR A 76 -11.26 9.96 8.40
C THR A 76 -10.44 8.67 8.36
N GLU A 77 -10.99 7.60 7.77
CA GLU A 77 -10.32 6.30 7.67
C GLU A 77 -9.02 6.40 6.86
N LEU A 78 -9.02 7.14 5.75
CA LEU A 78 -7.80 7.35 4.95
C LEU A 78 -6.73 8.12 5.76
N ALA A 79 -7.15 9.10 6.56
CA ALA A 79 -6.23 9.87 7.38
C ALA A 79 -5.66 9.02 8.53
N GLU A 80 -6.46 8.17 9.17
CA GLU A 80 -6.00 7.18 10.15
C GLU A 80 -4.97 6.23 9.53
N LEU A 81 -5.28 5.65 8.36
CA LEU A 81 -4.36 4.75 7.67
C LEU A 81 -3.02 5.42 7.31
N ILE A 82 -3.05 6.66 6.81
CA ILE A 82 -1.83 7.42 6.49
C ILE A 82 -1.00 7.69 7.75
N GLN A 83 -1.63 7.92 8.90
CA GLN A 83 -0.92 8.11 10.16
C GLN A 83 -0.28 6.84 10.65
N ASP A 84 -1.01 5.72 10.65
CA ASP A 84 -0.46 4.42 11.07
C ASP A 84 0.70 4.03 10.15
N ALA A 85 0.56 4.25 8.84
CA ALA A 85 1.62 4.09 7.86
C ALA A 85 2.84 4.97 8.16
N TRP A 86 2.63 6.22 8.58
CA TRP A 86 3.72 7.11 8.95
C TRP A 86 4.37 6.69 10.26
N LEU A 87 3.59 6.33 11.28
CA LEU A 87 4.07 5.90 12.60
C LEU A 87 4.89 4.62 12.52
N SER A 88 4.53 3.69 11.63
CA SER A 88 5.30 2.45 11.40
C SER A 88 6.69 2.71 10.78
N ARG A 89 6.89 3.89 10.16
CA ARG A 89 8.15 4.28 9.50
C ARG A 89 8.88 5.42 10.21
N ALA A 90 8.20 6.16 11.08
CA ALA A 90 8.77 7.30 11.77
C ALA A 90 9.83 6.86 12.78
N SER A 91 10.83 7.71 13.00
CA SER A 91 11.75 7.51 14.11
C SER A 91 11.00 7.70 15.43
N LYS A 92 11.35 6.94 16.47
CA LYS A 92 10.76 7.05 17.82
C LYS A 92 10.55 8.49 18.29
N LYS A 93 11.58 9.35 18.20
CA LYS A 93 11.48 10.76 18.60
C LYS A 93 10.38 11.54 17.86
N ARG A 94 10.22 11.32 16.55
CA ARG A 94 9.20 12.00 15.74
C ARG A 94 7.80 11.51 16.08
N ALA A 95 7.65 10.19 16.25
CA ALA A 95 6.40 9.59 16.69
C ALA A 95 5.99 10.11 18.07
N ASP A 96 6.92 10.11 19.05
CA ASP A 96 6.65 10.60 20.41
C ASP A 96 6.21 12.07 20.41
N VAL A 97 6.86 12.93 19.61
CA VAL A 97 6.47 14.34 19.47
C VAL A 97 5.09 14.50 18.84
N TRP A 98 4.79 13.72 17.80
CA TRP A 98 3.49 13.75 17.12
C TRP A 98 2.35 13.30 18.04
N LEU A 99 2.56 12.18 18.75
CA LEU A 99 1.60 11.62 19.70
C LEU A 99 1.39 12.54 20.90
N GLY A 100 2.46 13.16 21.40
CA GLY A 100 2.37 14.18 22.47
C GLY A 100 1.65 15.45 22.05
N GLY A 101 1.53 15.71 20.74
CA GLY A 101 0.79 16.83 20.15
C GLY A 101 -0.69 16.55 19.84
N GLY A 102 -1.18 15.34 20.11
CA GLY A 102 -2.61 14.98 19.98
C GLY A 102 -3.04 14.29 18.67
N GLY A 103 -2.11 14.02 17.73
CA GLY A 103 -2.46 13.41 16.43
C GLY A 103 -3.54 14.20 15.66
N ILE A 104 -4.14 13.63 14.61
CA ILE A 104 -5.21 14.34 13.86
C ILE A 104 -6.53 14.47 14.62
N GLY A 105 -6.64 14.08 15.88
CA GLY A 105 -7.91 14.04 16.63
C GLY A 105 -8.60 15.40 16.82
N GLN A 106 -8.19 16.45 16.10
CA GLN A 106 -8.63 17.85 16.18
C GLN A 106 -8.81 18.53 14.80
N VAL A 107 -8.85 17.81 13.67
CA VAL A 107 -9.19 18.41 12.35
C VAL A 107 -10.68 18.42 12.05
#